data_AF-A0A849TAK7-F1
#
_entry.id   AF-A0A849TAK7-F1
#
_cell.length_a   1.000
_cell.length_b   1.000
_cell.length_c   1.000
_cell.angle_alpha   90.00
_cell.angle_beta   90.00
_cell.angle_gamma   90.00
#
_symmetry.space_group_name_H-M   'P 1'
#
loop_
_entity.id
_entity.type
_entity.pdbx_description
1 polymer ?
#
loop_
_entity_poly.entity_id
_entity_poly.type
_entity_poly.pdbx_seq_one_letter_code
_entity_poly.pdbx_strand_id
1 'polypeptide(L)'
;MSEAQTRKNIIDKRLLEAGWNASDPSHVISEHEVLHQHANVAGIGYSDYILLGKDGVPLAVVEAKKSTTDAEKGREQARQYANGLQKMYGVRPFIFYTNGYDIYFWDETLGPPRKVYGFFTREDLETKKYQNDHRRPLSTSLIDENIVNCIRPRKTETTGHLKLRGQTT
;
A
#
# COMPACT_ATOMS: atom_id res chain seq x y z
N MET A 1 -1.57 17.69 -28.90
CA MET A 1 -1.22 16.89 -27.70
C MET A 1 -2.46 16.10 -27.31
N SER A 2 -2.39 14.77 -27.19
CA SER A 2 -3.55 13.92 -26.84
C SER A 2 -3.65 13.74 -25.32
N GLU A 3 -4.84 13.37 -24.81
CA GLU A 3 -5.04 13.02 -23.39
C GLU A 3 -4.09 11.90 -22.94
N ALA A 4 -3.89 10.89 -23.79
CA ALA A 4 -2.97 9.79 -23.51
C ALA A 4 -1.51 10.28 -23.35
N GLN A 5 -1.05 11.17 -24.24
CA GLN A 5 0.30 11.72 -24.13
C GLN A 5 0.45 12.61 -22.89
N THR A 6 -0.55 13.43 -22.58
CA THR A 6 -0.54 14.27 -21.38
C THR A 6 -0.52 13.42 -20.11
N ARG A 7 -1.34 12.36 -20.04
CA ARG A 7 -1.35 11.42 -18.91
C ARG A 7 0.01 10.76 -18.72
N LYS A 8 0.60 10.24 -19.81
CA LYS A 8 1.92 9.63 -19.78
C LYS A 8 2.96 10.61 -19.25
N ASN A 9 3.00 11.83 -19.78
CA ASN A 9 3.94 12.86 -19.33
C ASN A 9 3.76 13.23 -17.85
N ILE A 10 2.53 13.26 -17.35
CA ILE A 10 2.25 13.51 -15.92
C ILE A 10 2.81 12.37 -15.05
N ILE A 11 2.57 11.12 -15.45
CA ILE A 11 3.03 9.94 -14.69
C ILE A 11 4.55 9.85 -14.74
N ASP A 12 5.17 9.99 -15.92
CA ASP A 12 6.62 9.97 -16.11
C ASP A 12 7.30 11.06 -15.25
N LYS A 13 6.71 12.26 -15.19
CA LYS A 13 7.20 13.34 -14.32
C LYS A 13 7.15 12.94 -12.85
N ARG A 14 6.04 12.37 -12.38
CA ARG A 14 5.90 11.94 -10.98
C ARG A 14 6.81 10.76 -10.61
N LEU A 15 7.04 9.85 -11.55
CA LEU A 15 8.02 8.78 -11.41
C LEU A 15 9.43 9.39 -11.28
N LEU A 16 9.77 10.35 -12.14
CA LEU A 16 11.06 11.04 -12.11
C LEU A 16 11.28 11.82 -10.80
N GLU A 17 10.24 12.48 -10.27
CA GLU A 17 10.28 13.16 -8.96
C GLU A 17 10.61 12.19 -7.82
N ALA A 18 10.24 10.91 -7.93
CA ALA A 18 10.59 9.85 -7.00
C ALA A 18 11.92 9.13 -7.35
N GLY A 19 12.67 9.63 -8.33
CA GLY A 19 13.96 9.08 -8.76
C GLY A 19 13.87 7.96 -9.80
N TRP A 20 12.68 7.66 -10.33
CA TRP A 20 12.47 6.64 -11.36
C TRP A 20 12.62 7.23 -12.77
N ASN A 21 13.61 6.75 -13.52
CA ASN A 21 13.79 7.19 -14.90
C ASN A 21 13.08 6.24 -15.87
N ALA A 22 11.94 6.66 -16.43
CA ALA A 22 11.17 5.89 -17.40
C ALA A 22 11.91 5.63 -18.73
N SER A 23 12.95 6.41 -19.03
CA SER A 23 13.81 6.23 -20.21
C SER A 23 14.95 5.23 -19.98
N ASP A 24 15.16 4.78 -18.74
CA ASP A 24 16.20 3.83 -18.37
C ASP A 24 15.58 2.46 -18.03
N PRO A 25 15.72 1.45 -18.92
CA PRO A 25 15.19 0.11 -18.69
C PRO A 25 15.72 -0.60 -17.45
N SER A 26 16.86 -0.16 -16.90
CA SER A 26 17.40 -0.71 -15.63
C SER A 26 16.64 -0.23 -14.40
N HIS A 27 15.90 0.88 -14.52
CA HIS A 27 15.06 1.44 -13.46
C HIS A 27 13.60 1.14 -13.69
N VAL A 28 13.10 1.34 -14.90
CA VAL A 28 11.68 1.22 -15.24
C VAL A 28 11.51 0.52 -16.58
N ILE A 29 10.71 -0.53 -16.60
CA ILE A 29 10.26 -1.14 -17.86
C ILE A 29 8.86 -0.63 -18.15
N SER A 30 8.70 0.07 -19.29
CA SER A 30 7.40 0.54 -19.77
C SER A 30 6.74 -0.50 -20.66
N GLU A 31 5.41 -0.60 -20.62
CA GLU A 31 4.60 -1.49 -21.47
C GLU A 31 5.08 -2.96 -21.44
N HIS A 32 5.34 -3.47 -20.23
CA HIS A 32 5.91 -4.81 -20.06
C HIS A 32 4.84 -5.89 -20.13
N GLU A 33 5.16 -6.98 -20.82
CA GLU A 33 4.34 -8.17 -20.89
C GLU A 33 4.32 -8.90 -19.55
N VAL A 34 3.12 -9.13 -19.00
CA VAL A 34 2.92 -9.90 -17.78
C VAL A 34 2.15 -11.17 -18.14
N LEU A 35 2.78 -12.33 -17.91
CA LEU A 35 2.18 -13.63 -18.15
C LEU A 35 1.19 -14.02 -17.02
N HIS A 36 0.50 -15.14 -17.22
CA HIS A 36 -0.42 -15.75 -16.24
C HIS A 36 -1.68 -14.93 -15.91
N GLN A 37 -2.18 -14.18 -16.89
CA GLN A 37 -3.38 -13.34 -16.76
C GLN A 37 -4.65 -14.13 -17.07
N HIS A 38 -5.36 -14.55 -16.03
CA HIS A 38 -6.58 -15.36 -16.16
C HIS A 38 -7.75 -14.62 -16.83
N ALA A 39 -7.75 -13.29 -16.81
CA ALA A 39 -8.78 -12.48 -17.44
C ALA A 39 -8.64 -12.39 -18.97
N ASN A 40 -7.49 -12.75 -19.53
CA ASN A 40 -7.22 -12.69 -20.97
C ASN A 40 -7.14 -14.09 -21.57
N VAL A 41 -7.77 -14.28 -22.73
CA VAL A 41 -7.80 -15.58 -23.45
C VAL A 41 -6.39 -16.06 -23.80
N ALA A 42 -5.49 -15.13 -24.12
CA ALA A 42 -4.08 -15.43 -24.39
C ALA A 42 -3.24 -15.70 -23.12
N GLY A 43 -3.77 -15.45 -21.93
CA GLY A 43 -3.03 -15.54 -20.67
C GLY A 43 -2.00 -14.42 -20.46
N ILE A 44 -2.01 -13.39 -21.31
CA ILE A 44 -1.02 -12.31 -21.37
C ILE A 44 -1.70 -10.97 -21.08
N GLY A 45 -1.05 -10.10 -20.31
CA GLY A 45 -1.44 -8.71 -20.11
C GLY A 45 -0.24 -7.78 -20.26
N TYR A 46 -0.49 -6.48 -20.20
CA TYR A 46 0.55 -5.45 -20.36
C TYR A 46 0.43 -4.44 -19.23
N SER A 47 1.47 -4.36 -18.41
CA SER A 47 1.58 -3.36 -17.34
C SER A 47 2.16 -2.08 -17.90
N ASP A 48 1.63 -0.92 -17.51
CA ASP A 48 2.15 0.37 -17.97
C ASP A 48 3.60 0.57 -17.52
N TYR A 49 3.90 0.31 -16.25
CA TYR A 49 5.27 0.39 -15.74
C TYR A 49 5.59 -0.71 -14.73
N ILE A 50 6.84 -1.16 -14.73
CA ILE A 50 7.44 -2.01 -13.69
C ILE A 50 8.65 -1.29 -13.14
N LEU A 51 8.68 -1.12 -11.82
CA LEU A 51 9.78 -0.48 -11.09
C LEU A 51 10.75 -1.55 -10.61
N LEU A 52 12.01 -1.47 -11.02
CA LEU A 52 13.04 -2.47 -10.73
C LEU A 52 13.92 -2.08 -9.54
N GLY A 53 14.32 -3.08 -8.76
CA GLY A 53 15.36 -2.95 -7.76
C GLY A 53 16.75 -2.83 -8.39
N LYS A 54 17.76 -2.54 -7.57
CA LYS A 54 19.17 -2.54 -8.00
C LYS A 54 19.64 -3.91 -8.52
N ASP A 55 18.96 -4.96 -8.10
CA ASP A 55 19.16 -6.36 -8.51
C ASP A 55 18.44 -6.72 -9.83
N GLY A 56 17.70 -5.77 -10.44
CA GLY A 56 16.89 -6.02 -11.63
C GLY A 56 15.61 -6.80 -11.35
N VAL A 57 15.25 -7.02 -10.07
CA VAL A 57 14.03 -7.71 -9.67
C VAL A 57 12.89 -6.71 -9.54
N PRO A 58 11.66 -7.02 -10.01
CA PRO A 58 10.50 -6.14 -9.83
C PRO A 58 10.22 -5.83 -8.36
N LEU A 59 10.27 -4.55 -8.00
CA LEU A 59 9.87 -4.03 -6.68
C LEU A 59 8.40 -3.63 -6.67
N ALA A 60 7.92 -3.03 -7.76
CA ALA A 60 6.52 -2.62 -7.86
C ALA A 60 6.00 -2.66 -9.29
N VAL A 61 4.69 -2.79 -9.41
CA VAL A 61 3.93 -2.69 -10.65
C VAL A 61 3.06 -1.44 -10.62
N VAL A 62 2.93 -0.74 -11.75
CA VAL A 62 2.11 0.47 -11.88
C VAL A 62 1.11 0.30 -13.02
N GLU A 63 -0.17 0.42 -12.69
CA GLU A 63 -1.28 0.46 -13.64
C GLU A 63 -1.83 1.89 -13.77
N ALA A 64 -1.94 2.39 -15.01
CA ALA A 64 -2.42 3.72 -15.32
C ALA A 64 -3.81 3.70 -15.98
N LYS A 65 -4.75 4.44 -15.41
CA LYS A 65 -6.07 4.71 -16.01
C LYS A 65 -6.14 6.10 -16.62
N LYS A 66 -7.08 6.26 -17.56
CA LYS A 66 -7.39 7.57 -18.16
C LYS A 66 -7.64 8.60 -17.07
N SER A 67 -7.20 9.83 -17.27
CA SER A 67 -7.28 10.88 -16.23
C SER A 67 -8.71 11.28 -15.88
N THR A 68 -9.66 11.03 -16.78
CA THR A 68 -11.10 11.23 -16.58
C THR A 68 -11.78 10.09 -15.81
N THR A 69 -11.06 9.01 -15.50
CA THR A 69 -11.57 7.82 -14.84
C THR A 69 -11.03 7.72 -13.42
N ASP A 70 -11.83 7.14 -12.53
CA ASP A 70 -11.39 6.80 -11.18
C ASP A 70 -10.25 5.79 -11.21
N ALA A 71 -9.16 6.10 -10.49
CA ALA A 71 -8.00 5.24 -10.37
C ALA A 71 -8.35 3.87 -9.74
N GLU A 72 -9.34 3.80 -8.84
CA GLU A 72 -9.77 2.55 -8.20
C GLU A 72 -10.18 1.46 -9.22
N LYS A 73 -10.61 1.83 -10.43
CA LYS A 73 -10.91 0.86 -11.49
C LYS A 73 -9.68 0.07 -11.95
N GLY A 74 -8.47 0.57 -11.70
CA GLY A 74 -7.22 -0.13 -11.98
C GLY A 74 -6.78 -1.11 -10.90
N ARG A 75 -7.40 -1.09 -9.72
CA ARG A 75 -6.95 -1.87 -8.55
C ARG A 75 -6.85 -3.36 -8.82
N GLU A 76 -7.91 -3.95 -9.37
CA GLU A 76 -7.96 -5.39 -9.63
C GLU A 76 -6.95 -5.82 -10.70
N GLN A 77 -6.79 -5.02 -11.75
CA GLN A 77 -5.83 -5.28 -12.82
C GLN A 77 -4.39 -5.20 -12.31
N ALA A 78 -4.07 -4.18 -11.52
CA ALA A 78 -2.76 -4.02 -10.91
C ALA A 78 -2.41 -5.21 -9.99
N ARG A 79 -3.40 -5.74 -9.26
CA ARG A 79 -3.24 -6.97 -8.47
C ARG A 79 -2.97 -8.21 -9.32
N GLN A 80 -3.68 -8.36 -10.44
CA GLN A 80 -3.45 -9.48 -11.37
C GLN A 80 -2.05 -9.43 -11.99
N TYR A 81 -1.55 -8.24 -12.27
CA TYR A 81 -0.18 -8.07 -12.74
C TYR A 81 0.85 -8.40 -11.66
N ALA A 82 0.64 -7.97 -10.41
CA ALA A 82 1.48 -8.39 -9.30
C ALA A 82 1.49 -9.92 -9.09
N ASN A 83 0.34 -10.59 -9.25
CA ASN A 83 0.25 -12.04 -9.22
C ASN A 83 1.07 -12.69 -10.35
N GLY A 84 0.98 -12.16 -11.56
CA GLY A 84 1.74 -12.64 -12.72
C GLY A 84 3.25 -12.49 -12.52
N LEU A 85 3.68 -11.30 -12.09
CA LEU A 85 5.09 -11.01 -11.78
C LEU A 85 5.63 -11.89 -10.66
N GLN A 86 4.83 -12.15 -9.61
CA GLN A 86 5.23 -13.07 -8.55
C GLN A 86 5.47 -14.49 -9.08
N LYS A 87 4.64 -14.98 -10.00
CA LYS A 87 4.86 -16.30 -10.62
C LYS A 87 6.11 -16.33 -11.49
N MET A 88 6.45 -15.22 -12.16
CA MET A 88 7.62 -15.14 -13.05
C MET A 88 8.94 -14.95 -12.31
N TYR A 89 8.97 -14.11 -11.28
CA TYR A 89 10.20 -13.70 -10.58
C TYR A 89 10.33 -14.29 -9.17
N GLY A 90 9.29 -14.95 -8.65
CA GLY A 90 9.28 -15.53 -7.30
C GLY A 90 9.15 -14.50 -6.16
N VAL A 91 9.05 -13.21 -6.47
CA VAL A 91 8.97 -12.11 -5.49
C VAL A 91 7.65 -11.39 -5.65
N ARG A 92 6.99 -11.03 -4.52
CA ARG A 92 5.74 -10.24 -4.54
C ARG A 92 6.07 -8.76 -4.74
N PRO A 93 5.76 -8.14 -5.90
CA PRO A 93 5.94 -6.71 -6.06
C PRO A 93 4.83 -5.94 -5.32
N PHE A 94 5.14 -4.72 -4.90
CA PHE A 94 4.14 -3.76 -4.44
C PHE A 94 3.26 -3.29 -5.60
N ILE A 95 2.07 -2.79 -5.29
CA ILE A 95 1.10 -2.39 -6.30
C ILE A 95 0.89 -0.88 -6.22
N PHE A 96 1.00 -0.22 -7.38
CA PHE A 96 0.51 1.12 -7.59
C PHE A 96 -0.56 1.13 -8.67
N TYR A 97 -1.56 1.98 -8.48
CA TYR A 97 -2.50 2.34 -9.54
C TYR A 97 -2.82 3.83 -9.50
N THR A 98 -2.94 4.44 -10.67
CA THR A 98 -3.06 5.90 -10.78
C THR A 98 -3.88 6.33 -12.00
N ASN A 99 -4.43 7.52 -11.96
CA ASN A 99 -4.99 8.22 -13.13
C ASN A 99 -4.13 9.45 -13.56
N GLY A 100 -2.92 9.57 -12.98
CA GLY A 100 -2.00 10.70 -13.13
C GLY A 100 -2.10 11.74 -12.02
N TYR A 101 -3.26 11.91 -11.39
CA TYR A 101 -3.46 12.88 -10.29
C TYR A 101 -3.44 12.20 -8.93
N ASP A 102 -4.22 11.14 -8.81
CA ASP A 102 -4.31 10.32 -7.61
C ASP A 102 -3.44 9.09 -7.77
N ILE A 103 -2.67 8.77 -6.73
CA ILE A 103 -1.83 7.58 -6.68
C ILE A 103 -2.28 6.77 -5.46
N TYR A 104 -2.55 5.49 -5.68
CA TYR A 104 -2.79 4.54 -4.62
C TYR A 104 -1.62 3.59 -4.53
N PHE A 105 -1.25 3.27 -3.30
CA PHE A 105 -0.26 2.26 -2.97
C PHE A 105 -0.96 1.12 -2.24
N TRP A 106 -0.62 -0.11 -2.61
CA TRP A 106 -1.14 -1.30 -1.99
C TRP A 106 -0.03 -2.32 -1.73
N ASP A 107 0.11 -2.65 -0.45
CA ASP A 107 0.88 -3.78 0.04
C ASP A 107 -0.10 -4.80 0.61
N GLU A 108 -0.38 -5.84 -0.17
CA GLU A 108 -1.34 -6.89 0.20
C GLU A 108 -0.94 -7.69 1.43
N THR A 109 0.34 -7.70 1.79
CA THR A 109 0.80 -8.38 3.00
C THR A 109 0.42 -7.61 4.27
N LEU A 110 0.14 -6.31 4.16
CA LEU A 110 -0.11 -5.42 5.29
C LEU A 110 -1.57 -5.00 5.44
N GLY A 111 -2.33 -4.91 4.36
CA GLY A 111 -3.74 -4.52 4.44
C GLY A 111 -4.30 -3.91 3.17
N PRO A 112 -5.36 -3.08 3.28
CA PRO A 112 -6.03 -2.49 2.13
C PRO A 112 -5.18 -1.40 1.45
N PRO A 113 -5.51 -1.04 0.20
CA PRO A 113 -4.88 0.08 -0.50
C PRO A 113 -5.04 1.40 0.25
N ARG A 114 -4.07 2.30 0.09
CA ARG A 114 -4.12 3.67 0.61
C ARG A 114 -3.72 4.68 -0.44
N LYS A 115 -4.36 5.85 -0.41
CA LYS A 115 -3.96 6.99 -1.24
C LYS A 115 -2.64 7.56 -0.73
N VAL A 116 -1.72 7.84 -1.64
CA VAL A 116 -0.40 8.45 -1.35
C VAL A 116 -0.20 9.68 -2.23
N TYR A 117 0.70 10.56 -1.81
CA TYR A 117 0.97 11.81 -2.53
C TYR A 117 1.80 11.58 -3.81
N GLY A 118 2.75 10.65 -3.75
CA GLY A 118 3.70 10.37 -4.81
C GLY A 118 4.14 8.91 -4.79
N PHE A 119 4.90 8.53 -5.81
CA PHE A 119 5.58 7.25 -5.83
C PHE A 119 6.66 7.22 -4.75
N PHE A 120 6.91 6.04 -4.21
CA PHE A 120 8.03 5.83 -3.30
C PHE A 120 9.34 5.73 -4.08
N THR A 121 10.44 6.14 -3.45
CA THR A 121 11.76 5.98 -4.04
C THR A 121 12.13 4.49 -4.11
N ARG A 122 13.16 4.15 -4.90
CA ARG A 122 13.67 2.78 -4.96
C ARG A 122 14.11 2.29 -3.57
N GLU A 123 14.83 3.12 -2.84
CA GLU A 123 15.31 2.84 -1.49
C GLU A 123 14.16 2.61 -0.49
N ASP A 124 13.07 3.38 -0.60
CA ASP A 124 11.88 3.19 0.23
C ASP A 124 11.21 1.83 -0.03
N LEU A 125 11.10 1.43 -1.30
CA LEU A 125 10.53 0.13 -1.68
C LEU A 125 11.43 -1.03 -1.23
N GLU A 126 12.75 -0.91 -1.43
CA GLU A 126 13.73 -1.89 -0.94
C GLU A 126 13.64 -2.05 0.59
N THR A 127 13.55 -0.93 1.32
CA THR A 127 13.40 -0.92 2.77
C THR A 127 12.09 -1.58 3.21
N LYS A 128 10.98 -1.30 2.53
CA LYS A 128 9.69 -1.94 2.82
C LYS A 128 9.71 -3.43 2.56
N LYS A 129 10.31 -3.86 1.44
CA LYS A 129 10.50 -5.29 1.13
C LYS A 129 11.30 -5.97 2.24
N TYR A 130 12.44 -5.39 2.62
CA TYR A 130 13.25 -5.90 3.72
C TYR A 130 12.46 -6.01 5.04
N GLN A 131 11.67 -4.99 5.39
CA GLN A 131 10.81 -5.01 6.58
C GLN A 131 9.76 -6.11 6.54
N ASN A 132 9.15 -6.37 5.37
CA ASN A 132 8.18 -7.44 5.19
C ASN A 132 8.84 -8.81 5.36
N ASP A 133 10.02 -9.01 4.75
CA ASP A 133 10.77 -10.27 4.82
C ASP A 133 11.27 -10.58 6.24
N HIS A 134 11.60 -9.56 7.03
CA HIS A 134 12.15 -9.69 8.38
C HIS A 134 11.12 -9.40 9.48
N ARG A 135 9.83 -9.29 9.12
CA ARG A 135 8.79 -9.05 10.10
C ARG A 135 8.65 -10.27 11.00
N ARG A 136 9.16 -10.15 12.23
CA ARG A 136 8.88 -11.17 13.25
C ARG A 136 7.38 -11.11 13.57
N PRO A 137 6.67 -12.25 13.60
CA PRO A 137 5.35 -12.26 14.19
C PRO A 137 5.51 -11.70 15.61
N LEU A 138 4.71 -10.69 15.95
CA LEU A 138 4.58 -10.27 17.33
C LEU A 138 4.05 -11.52 18.04
N SER A 139 4.95 -12.25 18.71
CA SER A 139 4.53 -13.26 19.67
C SER A 139 3.56 -12.53 20.58
N THR A 140 2.32 -13.00 20.62
CA THR A 140 1.38 -12.67 21.68
C THR A 140 2.04 -13.12 22.98
N SER A 141 2.95 -12.31 23.50
CA SER A 141 3.40 -12.41 24.87
C SER A 141 2.13 -12.27 25.66
N LEU A 142 1.71 -13.40 26.24
CA LEU A 142 0.70 -13.47 27.29
C LEU A 142 0.88 -12.20 28.13
N ILE A 143 -0.09 -11.31 28.06
CA ILE A 143 -0.08 -10.12 28.90
C ILE A 143 0.02 -10.68 30.32
N ASP A 144 1.14 -10.41 31.00
CA ASP A 144 1.25 -10.75 32.40
C ASP A 144 0.21 -9.90 33.14
N GLU A 145 -0.89 -10.54 33.53
CA GLU A 145 -2.03 -9.91 34.18
C GLU A 145 -1.64 -9.21 35.50
N ASN A 146 -0.42 -9.43 36.02
CA ASN A 146 0.08 -8.77 37.23
C ASN A 146 0.48 -7.29 37.05
N ILE A 147 0.55 -6.76 35.82
CA ILE A 147 0.85 -5.33 35.61
C ILE A 147 -0.41 -4.44 35.66
N VAL A 148 -1.62 -5.01 35.64
CA VAL A 148 -2.90 -4.27 35.68
C VAL A 148 -3.41 -4.14 37.12
N ASN A 149 -2.59 -3.68 38.07
CA ASN A 149 -3.15 -3.25 39.36
C ASN A 149 -2.38 -2.16 40.11
N CYS A 150 -2.01 -1.09 39.42
CA CYS A 150 -1.59 0.16 40.06
C CYS A 150 -2.40 1.36 39.57
N ILE A 151 -3.71 1.20 39.40
CA ILE A 151 -4.65 2.34 39.38
C ILE A 151 -4.87 2.76 40.83
N ARG A 152 -4.33 3.92 41.21
CA ARG A 152 -4.49 4.51 42.56
C ARG A 152 -5.99 4.79 42.84
N PRO A 153 -6.53 4.45 44.02
CA PRO A 153 -7.91 4.76 44.34
C PRO A 153 -8.10 6.28 44.47
N ARG A 154 -9.06 6.83 43.72
CA ARG A 154 -9.53 8.21 43.90
C ARG A 154 -10.24 8.30 45.27
N LYS A 155 -9.80 9.21 46.13
CA LYS A 155 -10.54 9.58 47.35
C LYS A 155 -11.83 10.29 46.91
N THR A 156 -12.99 9.72 47.21
CA THR A 156 -14.28 10.41 47.13
C THR A 156 -14.50 11.16 48.43
N GLU A 157 -14.43 12.50 48.40
CA GLU A 157 -14.85 13.33 49.52
C GLU A 157 -16.38 13.27 49.65
N THR A 158 -16.82 12.78 50.82
CA THR A 158 -18.22 12.72 51.23
C THR A 158 -18.45 13.82 52.25
N THR A 159 -19.28 14.82 51.92
CA THR A 159 -19.91 15.68 52.93
C THR A 159 -21.40 15.78 52.61
N GLY A 160 -22.16 14.81 53.12
CA GLY A 160 -23.61 14.90 53.22
C GLY A 160 -23.98 15.62 54.52
N HIS A 161 -24.73 16.72 54.41
CA HIS A 161 -25.30 17.42 55.55
C HIS A 161 -26.78 17.00 55.75
N LEU A 162 -26.98 16.25 56.84
CA LEU A 162 -28.05 16.35 57.84
C LEU A 162 -29.54 16.21 57.43
N LYS A 163 -30.06 14.97 57.62
CA LYS A 163 -31.10 14.53 58.59
C LYS A 163 -32.36 15.43 58.74
N LEU A 164 -33.60 14.92 58.62
CA LEU A 164 -34.38 14.25 59.70
C LEU A 164 -35.76 13.82 59.11
N ARG A 165 -36.14 12.53 59.16
CA ARG A 165 -37.09 11.84 60.08
C ARG A 165 -38.60 12.00 59.79
N GLY A 166 -39.29 10.84 59.79
CA GLY A 166 -40.73 10.63 60.08
C GLY A 166 -41.44 9.78 59.01
N GLN A 167 -41.42 8.44 59.07
CA GLN A 167 -42.34 7.52 59.80
C GLN A 167 -43.77 7.40 59.23
N THR A 168 -44.08 6.18 58.73
CA THR A 168 -45.32 5.36 58.87
C THR A 168 -46.67 6.05 58.68
N THR A 169 -47.57 5.59 57.80
CA THR A 169 -48.17 4.23 57.73
C THR A 169 -48.82 4.04 56.36
#